data_AF-A0A1C0V354-F1
#
_entry.id   AF-A0A1C0V354-F1
#
_cell.length_a   1.000
_cell.length_b   1.000
_cell.length_c   1.000
_cell.angle_alpha   90.00
_cell.angle_beta   90.00
_cell.angle_gamma   90.00
#
_symmetry.space_group_name_H-M   'P 1'
#
loop_
_entity.id
_entity.type
_entity.pdbx_description
1 polymer ?
#
loop_
_entity_poly.entity_id
_entity_poly.type
_entity_poly.pdbx_seq_one_letter_code
_entity_poly.pdbx_strand_id
1 'polypeptide(L)'
;MTRFIHDRFAKDYLAEMLSPIGTVNIGRDVTSEVREIDVYFTPTTVTSAYVETLGILGKMANATAIFEPFRNPVIPILESMTTDSKYSTFDRNEN
;
A
#
# COMPACT_ATOMS: atom_id res chain seq x y z
N MET A 1 1.44 14.50 -1.77
CA MET A 1 1.75 14.37 -3.22
C MET A 1 1.84 12.89 -3.62
N THR A 2 0.87 12.40 -4.41
CA THR A 2 0.83 11.01 -4.90
C THR A 2 1.92 10.77 -5.95
N ARG A 3 3.03 10.14 -5.57
CA ARG A 3 4.20 9.89 -6.44
C ARG A 3 4.03 8.74 -7.43
N PHE A 4 3.01 7.88 -7.25
CA PHE A 4 2.83 6.67 -8.04
C PHE A 4 1.36 6.43 -8.40
N ILE A 5 1.08 5.88 -9.58
CA ILE A 5 -0.29 5.59 -10.03
C ILE A 5 -1.03 4.62 -9.10
N HIS A 6 -0.31 3.68 -8.49
CA HIS A 6 -0.84 2.73 -7.53
C HIS A 6 -1.22 3.38 -6.19
N ASP A 7 -0.51 4.43 -5.79
CA ASP A 7 -0.82 5.20 -4.58
C ASP A 7 -2.16 5.94 -4.74
N ARG A 8 -2.35 6.56 -5.90
CA ARG A 8 -3.61 7.22 -6.27
C ARG A 8 -4.77 6.20 -6.33
N PHE A 9 -4.56 5.07 -7.00
CA PHE A 9 -5.55 4.00 -7.10
C PHE A 9 -5.98 3.49 -5.71
N ALA A 10 -5.04 3.19 -4.82
CA ALA A 10 -5.37 2.66 -3.50
C ALA A 10 -6.17 3.67 -2.65
N LYS A 11 -5.80 4.95 -2.71
CA LYS A 11 -6.51 6.04 -2.02
C LYS A 11 -7.94 6.18 -2.52
N ASP A 12 -8.11 6.27 -3.83
CA ASP A 12 -9.42 6.45 -4.44
C ASP A 12 -10.31 5.21 -4.19
N TYR A 13 -9.74 4.01 -4.27
CA TYR A 13 -10.46 2.76 -4.00
C TYR A 13 -10.95 2.64 -2.55
N LEU A 14 -10.10 2.99 -1.57
CA LEU A 14 -10.49 3.02 -0.17
C LEU A 14 -11.55 4.10 0.10
N ALA A 15 -11.45 5.25 -0.58
CA ALA A 15 -12.44 6.30 -0.44
C ALA A 15 -13.82 5.87 -0.93
N GLU A 16 -13.91 5.20 -2.08
CA GLU A 16 -15.17 4.66 -2.62
C GLU A 16 -15.77 3.59 -1.69
N MET A 17 -14.95 2.70 -1.12
CA MET A 17 -15.44 1.67 -0.20
C MET A 17 -15.92 2.21 1.15
N LEU A 18 -15.31 3.29 1.64
CA LEU A 18 -15.58 3.80 2.99
C LEU A 18 -16.62 4.94 3.01
N SER A 19 -16.83 5.63 1.89
CA SER A 19 -17.77 6.76 1.80
C SER A 19 -19.23 6.41 2.14
N PRO A 20 -19.75 5.19 1.90
CA PRO A 20 -21.09 4.81 2.36
C PRO A 20 -21.22 4.69 3.87
N ILE A 21 -20.10 4.58 4.61
CA ILE A 21 -20.09 4.29 6.05
C ILE A 21 -19.50 5.40 6.90
N GLY A 22 -19.05 6.49 6.29
CA GLY A 22 -18.46 7.60 7.01
C GLY A 22 -17.85 8.65 6.11
N THR A 23 -17.19 9.61 6.74
CA THR A 23 -16.46 10.67 6.05
C THR A 23 -15.02 10.24 5.80
N VAL A 24 -14.57 10.40 4.56
CA VAL A 24 -13.21 10.07 4.12
C VAL A 24 -12.49 11.36 3.74
N ASN A 25 -11.30 11.59 4.29
CA ASN A 25 -10.41 12.66 3.88
C ASN A 25 -9.11 12.05 3.33
N ILE A 26 -8.83 12.26 2.05
CA ILE A 26 -7.61 11.79 1.40
C ILE A 26 -6.53 12.87 1.54
N GLY A 27 -5.31 12.47 1.83
CA GLY A 27 -4.15 13.36 1.79
C GLY A 27 -4.20 14.47 2.85
N ARG A 28 -4.59 14.13 4.07
CA ARG A 28 -4.74 15.09 5.16
C ARG A 28 -3.37 15.46 5.74
N ASP A 29 -3.04 16.75 5.74
CA ASP A 29 -1.82 17.26 6.37
C ASP A 29 -1.89 17.19 7.90
N VAL A 30 -0.79 16.74 8.52
CA VAL A 30 -0.64 16.74 9.99
C VAL A 30 0.18 17.97 10.37
N THR A 31 -0.45 19.01 10.93
CA THR A 31 0.20 20.31 11.19
C THR A 31 1.44 20.25 12.08
N SER A 32 1.58 19.21 12.89
CA SER A 32 2.70 19.02 13.83
C SER A 32 3.84 18.17 13.26
N GLU A 33 3.71 17.63 12.04
CA GLU A 33 4.70 16.74 11.41
C GLU A 33 4.82 17.05 9.90
N VAL A 34 5.94 16.71 9.28
CA VAL A 34 6.07 16.78 7.80
C VAL A 34 5.52 15.50 7.18
N ARG A 35 4.28 15.13 7.54
CA ARG A 35 3.63 13.90 7.11
C ARG A 35 2.19 14.15 6.67
N GLU A 36 1.81 13.47 5.60
CA GLU A 36 0.46 13.42 5.04
C GLU A 36 -0.15 12.06 5.39
N ILE A 37 -1.41 12.07 5.84
CA ILE A 37 -2.20 10.85 6.05
C ILE A 37 -2.85 10.46 4.71
N ASP A 38 -2.68 9.21 4.31
CA ASP A 38 -3.21 8.74 3.03
C ASP A 38 -4.75 8.74 3.02
N VAL A 39 -5.36 8.13 4.03
CA VAL A 39 -6.81 8.13 4.22
C VAL A 39 -7.15 8.30 5.70
N TYR A 40 -7.80 9.41 6.04
CA TYR A 40 -8.36 9.68 7.36
C TYR A 40 -9.87 9.44 7.34
N PHE A 41 -10.33 8.43 8.07
CA PHE A 41 -11.71 7.99 8.09
C PHE A 41 -12.40 8.31 9.41
N THR A 42 -13.63 8.82 9.35
CA THR A 42 -14.49 9.06 10.52
C THR A 42 -15.85 8.40 10.29
N PRO A 43 -16.24 7.40 11.11
CA PRO A 43 -17.49 6.67 10.91
C PRO A 43 -18.71 7.54 11.20
N THR A 44 -19.80 7.28 10.46
CA THR A 44 -21.14 7.81 10.75
C THR A 44 -22.03 6.66 11.24
N THR A 45 -23.24 6.91 11.74
CA THR A 45 -24.21 5.84 12.00
C THR A 45 -24.54 5.07 10.72
N VAL A 46 -24.13 3.79 10.66
CA VAL A 46 -24.19 2.94 9.45
C VAL A 46 -25.20 1.80 9.60
N THR A 47 -25.69 1.29 8.47
CA THR A 47 -26.35 0.00 8.33
C THR A 47 -25.34 -1.16 8.47
N SER A 48 -25.61 -2.10 9.40
CA SER A 48 -24.77 -3.30 9.66
C SER A 48 -24.45 -4.10 8.39
N ALA A 49 -25.40 -4.20 7.46
CA ALA A 49 -25.27 -5.02 6.26
C ALA A 49 -24.09 -4.61 5.36
N TYR A 50 -23.83 -3.32 5.16
CA TYR A 50 -22.71 -2.89 4.31
C TYR A 50 -21.36 -3.01 5.04
N VAL A 51 -21.33 -2.82 6.35
CA VAL A 51 -20.11 -3.06 7.15
C VAL A 51 -19.71 -4.54 7.09
N GLU A 52 -20.69 -5.45 7.08
CA GLU A 52 -20.47 -6.88 6.92
C GLU A 52 -19.88 -7.25 5.55
N THR A 53 -20.31 -6.61 4.45
CA THR A 53 -19.76 -6.88 3.10
C THR A 53 -18.30 -6.45 2.97
N LEU A 54 -17.86 -5.43 3.71
CA LEU A 54 -16.46 -4.98 3.75
C LEU A 54 -15.54 -5.92 4.55
N GLY A 55 -16.08 -6.89 5.29
CA GLY A 55 -15.30 -7.88 6.02
C GLY A 55 -14.35 -7.24 7.05
N ILE A 56 -13.04 -7.52 6.95
CA ILE A 56 -12.04 -7.00 7.89
C ILE A 56 -11.95 -5.47 7.81
N LEU A 57 -12.10 -4.88 6.62
CA LEU A 57 -12.09 -3.43 6.45
C LEU A 57 -13.23 -2.77 7.24
N GLY A 58 -14.44 -3.35 7.15
CA GLY A 58 -15.59 -2.90 7.92
C GLY A 58 -15.35 -3.01 9.43
N LYS A 59 -14.71 -4.09 9.90
CA LYS A 59 -14.34 -4.25 11.31
C LYS A 59 -13.36 -3.18 11.80
N MET A 60 -12.41 -2.78 10.97
CA MET A 60 -11.44 -1.71 11.27
C MET A 60 -12.08 -0.32 11.24
N ALA A 61 -13.12 -0.13 10.42
CA ALA A 61 -13.85 1.12 10.25
C ALA A 61 -14.94 1.37 11.33
N ASN A 62 -14.91 0.67 12.46
CA ASN A 62 -15.87 0.90 13.57
C ASN A 62 -15.53 2.14 14.42
N ALA A 63 -14.34 2.68 14.27
CA ALA A 63 -13.89 3.89 14.95
C ALA A 63 -13.15 4.79 13.95
N THR A 64 -12.91 6.04 14.35
CA THR A 64 -12.03 6.93 13.60
C THR A 64 -10.68 6.26 13.40
N ALA A 65 -10.23 6.16 12.15
CA ALA A 65 -9.08 5.35 11.78
C ALA A 65 -8.26 6.03 10.66
N ILE A 66 -6.99 5.64 10.59
CA ILE A 66 -6.05 6.02 9.54
C ILE A 66 -5.72 4.77 8.73
N PHE A 67 -5.86 4.84 7.39
CA PHE A 67 -5.45 3.77 6.48
C PHE A 67 -4.27 4.21 5.62
N GLU A 68 -3.17 3.46 5.71
CA GLU A 68 -1.92 3.72 5.00
C GLU A 68 -1.59 2.50 4.14
N PRO A 69 -1.91 2.52 2.83
CA PRO A 69 -1.59 1.44 1.91
C PRO A 69 -0.09 1.10 1.92
N PHE A 70 0.24 -0.19 1.96
CA PHE A 70 1.62 -0.63 1.93
C PHE A 70 2.27 -0.36 0.57
N ARG A 71 3.39 0.37 0.56
CA ARG A 71 4.11 0.82 -0.65
C ARG A 71 5.43 0.06 -0.82
N ASN A 72 5.39 -1.25 -1.07
CA ASN A 72 6.60 -1.96 -1.44
C ASN A 72 6.79 -1.91 -2.96
N PRO A 73 7.90 -1.36 -3.48
CA PRO A 73 8.20 -1.52 -4.88
C PRO A 73 8.37 -3.01 -5.18
N VAL A 74 7.83 -3.47 -6.32
CA VAL A 74 8.20 -4.77 -6.85
C VAL A 74 9.68 -4.68 -7.20
N ILE A 75 10.54 -5.31 -6.41
CA ILE A 75 11.94 -5.48 -6.75
C ILE A 75 11.96 -6.59 -7.80
N PRO A 76 12.29 -6.29 -9.08
CA PRO A 76 12.44 -7.36 -10.06
C PRO A 76 13.56 -8.28 -9.58
N ILE A 77 13.27 -9.57 -9.45
CA ILE A 77 14.25 -10.62 -9.16
C ILE A 77 15.21 -10.81 -10.34
N LEU A 78 16.07 -9.83 -10.64
CA LEU A 78 17.00 -9.91 -11.77
C LEU A 78 18.42 -9.38 -11.50
N GLU A 79 18.86 -9.24 -10.24
CA GLU A 79 20.25 -8.79 -9.98
C GLU A 79 21.04 -9.60 -8.94
N SER A 80 20.47 -10.67 -8.36
CA SER A 80 21.24 -11.59 -7.50
C SER A 80 21.85 -12.79 -8.25
N MET A 81 21.76 -12.83 -9.58
CA MET A 81 22.30 -13.93 -10.40
C MET A 81 23.45 -13.55 -11.33
N THR A 82 24.12 -12.41 -11.12
CA THR A 82 25.34 -12.08 -11.87
C THR A 82 26.45 -11.56 -10.98
N THR A 83 27.15 -12.45 -10.28
CA THR A 83 28.63 -12.48 -10.18
C THR A 83 29.07 -13.52 -9.16
N ASP A 84 29.41 -14.73 -9.62
CA ASP A 84 30.68 -15.37 -9.28
C ASP A 84 30.90 -16.63 -10.12
N SER A 85 31.54 -16.46 -11.27
CA SER A 85 32.33 -17.51 -11.90
C SER A 85 33.39 -16.85 -12.78
N LYS A 86 34.39 -16.27 -12.10
CA LYS A 86 35.64 -15.80 -12.72
C LYS A 86 36.82 -16.72 -12.39
N TYR A 87 36.60 -18.03 -12.24
CA TYR A 87 37.70 -19.00 -12.19
C TYR A 87 37.22 -20.37 -12.69
N SER A 88 37.57 -20.74 -13.93
CA SER A 88 37.89 -22.12 -14.37
C SER A 88 37.99 -22.21 -15.90
N THR A 89 39.00 -21.56 -16.49
CA THR A 89 39.63 -22.11 -17.69
C THR A 89 40.83 -22.90 -17.20
N PHE A 90 40.63 -24.20 -16.96
CA PHE A 90 41.72 -25.15 -16.86
C PHE A 90 42.30 -25.34 -18.27
N ASP A 91 43.51 -24.82 -18.47
CA ASP A 91 44.36 -25.26 -19.56
C ASP A 91 44.55 -26.77 -19.48
N ARG A 92 43.99 -27.51 -20.44
CA ARG A 92 44.51 -28.84 -20.79
C ARG A 92 45.23 -28.73 -22.11
N ASN A 93 46.55 -28.56 -21.96
CA ASN A 93 47.54 -28.76 -22.99
C ASN A 93 47.36 -30.11 -23.69
N GLU A 94 47.64 -30.06 -24.98
CA GLU A 94 47.90 -31.15 -25.90
C GLU A 94 48.84 -32.22 -25.31
N ASN A 95 48.45 -33.49 -25.47
CA ASN A 95 49.30 -34.62 -25.85
C ASN A 95 48.43 -35.79 -26.30
#